data_AF-A0AAP1N2P5-F1
#
_entry.id   AF-A0AAP1N2P5-F1
#
_cell.length_a   1.000
_cell.length_b   1.000
_cell.length_c   1.000
_cell.angle_alpha   90.00
_cell.angle_beta   90.00
_cell.angle_gamma   90.00
#
_symmetry.space_group_name_H-M   'P 1'
#
loop_
_entity.id
_entity.type
_entity.pdbx_description
1 polymer ?
#
loop_
_entity_poly.entity_id
_entity_poly.type
_entity_poly.pdbx_seq_one_letter_code
_entity_poly.pdbx_strand_id
1 'polypeptide(L)'
;YAGAKSAAILWGMGVTQFYQGVETVRSLTSLAILTGNLGKPSAGVNPVRGQNNVQGACDMGALPDTYPGYQYVKFPENREKFARA
;
A
#
# COMPACT_ATOMS: atom_id res chain seq x y z
N TYR A 1 -19.76 7.70 -7.72
CA TYR A 1 -18.29 7.81 -7.74
C TYR A 1 -17.81 8.60 -8.96
N ALA A 2 -18.03 8.13 -10.20
CA ALA A 2 -17.51 8.78 -11.41
C ALA A 2 -17.99 10.23 -11.66
N GLY A 3 -19.19 10.61 -11.22
CA GLY A 3 -19.68 11.98 -11.34
C GLY A 3 -19.16 12.96 -10.27
N ALA A 4 -18.40 12.49 -9.29
CA ALA A 4 -17.85 13.36 -8.24
C ALA A 4 -16.57 14.05 -8.74
N LYS A 5 -16.41 15.34 -8.40
CA LYS A 5 -15.19 16.10 -8.71
C LYS A 5 -13.94 15.47 -8.09
N SER A 6 -14.06 14.91 -6.90
CA SER A 6 -13.03 14.15 -6.20
C SER A 6 -13.68 13.12 -5.31
N ALA A 7 -13.12 11.92 -5.26
CA ALA A 7 -13.63 10.85 -4.42
C ALA A 7 -12.48 9.97 -3.91
N ALA A 8 -12.58 9.56 -2.65
CA ALA A 8 -11.62 8.69 -1.99
C ALA A 8 -12.23 7.30 -1.76
N ILE A 9 -11.43 6.26 -1.97
CA ILE A 9 -11.77 4.89 -1.59
C ILE A 9 -11.09 4.60 -0.25
N LEU A 10 -11.87 4.24 0.75
CA LEU A 10 -11.39 3.72 2.04
C LEU A 10 -11.75 2.24 2.11
N TRP A 11 -10.80 1.35 2.39
CA TRP A 11 -11.09 -0.08 2.59
C TRP A 11 -10.27 -0.67 3.73
N GLY A 12 -10.65 -1.88 4.16
CA GLY A 12 -9.97 -2.63 5.22
C GLY A 12 -10.12 -4.14 5.03
N MET A 13 -10.28 -4.86 6.14
CA MET A 13 -10.28 -6.33 6.15
C MET A 13 -11.41 -6.97 5.34
N GLY A 14 -12.54 -6.28 5.17
CA GLY A 14 -13.64 -6.72 4.29
C GLY A 14 -13.26 -6.82 2.80
N VAL A 15 -12.05 -6.40 2.43
CA VAL A 15 -11.45 -6.66 1.11
C VAL A 15 -10.35 -7.71 1.24
N THR A 16 -9.38 -7.49 2.12
CA THR A 16 -8.13 -8.28 2.14
C THR A 16 -8.28 -9.68 2.73
N GLN A 17 -9.33 -9.96 3.51
CA GLN A 17 -9.56 -11.28 4.14
C GLN A 17 -10.47 -12.20 3.32
N PHE A 18 -10.57 -11.97 2.01
CA PHE A 18 -11.18 -12.88 1.05
C PHE A 18 -10.09 -13.51 0.16
N TYR A 19 -10.35 -14.70 -0.39
CA TYR A 19 -9.41 -15.43 -1.25
C TYR A 19 -8.88 -14.56 -2.40
N GLN A 20 -9.75 -13.77 -3.03
CA GLN A 20 -9.39 -12.84 -4.11
C GLN A 20 -9.07 -11.42 -3.60
N GLY A 21 -8.56 -11.30 -2.37
CA GLY A 21 -8.36 -10.01 -1.72
C GLY A 21 -7.37 -9.12 -2.46
N VAL A 22 -6.30 -9.72 -3.02
CA VAL A 22 -5.30 -8.99 -3.82
C VAL A 22 -5.93 -8.47 -5.11
N GLU A 23 -6.69 -9.30 -5.81
CA GLU A 23 -7.40 -8.94 -7.05
C GLU A 23 -8.42 -7.84 -6.79
N THR A 24 -9.11 -7.90 -5.65
CA THR A 24 -10.11 -6.90 -5.26
C THR A 24 -9.45 -5.55 -4.94
N VAL A 25 -8.32 -5.53 -4.24
CA VAL A 25 -7.52 -4.30 -4.04
C VAL A 25 -7.08 -3.70 -5.38
N ARG A 26 -6.61 -4.54 -6.31
CA ARG A 26 -6.24 -4.09 -7.66
C ARG A 26 -7.45 -3.54 -8.41
N SER A 27 -8.61 -4.18 -8.32
CA SER A 27 -9.86 -3.74 -8.95
C SER A 27 -10.34 -2.37 -8.42
N LEU A 28 -10.33 -2.18 -7.10
CA LEU A 28 -10.62 -0.88 -6.48
C LEU A 28 -9.65 0.21 -6.95
N THR A 29 -8.36 -0.13 -7.04
CA THR A 29 -7.34 0.79 -7.54
C THR A 29 -7.57 1.16 -9.01
N SER A 30 -7.95 0.19 -9.84
CA SER A 30 -8.32 0.42 -11.25
C SER A 30 -9.49 1.40 -11.39
N LEU A 31 -10.50 1.35 -10.51
CA LEU A 31 -11.60 2.32 -10.52
C LEU A 31 -11.10 3.75 -10.21
N ALA A 32 -10.19 3.89 -9.26
CA ALA A 32 -9.60 5.20 -8.92
C ALA A 32 -8.74 5.75 -10.07
N ILE A 33 -7.99 4.89 -10.77
CA ILE A 33 -7.26 5.26 -11.99
C ILE A 33 -8.25 5.71 -13.08
N LEU A 34 -9.26 4.89 -13.37
CA LEU A 34 -10.23 5.14 -14.46
C LEU A 34 -10.99 6.46 -14.30
N THR A 35 -11.22 6.89 -13.05
CA THR A 35 -11.96 8.11 -12.72
C THR A 35 -11.06 9.30 -12.37
N GLY A 36 -9.74 9.18 -12.52
CA GLY A 36 -8.80 10.27 -12.23
C GLY A 36 -8.79 10.68 -10.75
N ASN A 37 -9.02 9.74 -9.84
CA ASN A 37 -9.08 9.95 -8.40
C ASN A 37 -7.77 9.54 -7.69
N LEU A 38 -6.63 9.92 -8.28
CA LEU A 38 -5.28 9.74 -7.74
C LEU A 38 -4.45 11.02 -7.94
N GLY A 39 -3.44 11.23 -7.09
CA GLY A 39 -2.50 12.35 -7.22
C GLY A 39 -3.06 13.74 -6.89
N LYS A 40 -4.23 13.82 -6.24
CA LYS A 40 -4.88 15.08 -5.84
C LYS A 40 -5.44 14.99 -4.42
N PRO A 41 -5.57 16.12 -3.69
CA PRO A 41 -6.21 16.16 -2.37
C PRO A 41 -7.65 15.64 -2.42
N SER A 42 -8.13 15.09 -1.30
CA SER A 42 -9.51 14.60 -1.15
C SER A 42 -9.90 13.50 -2.16
N ALA A 43 -8.91 12.78 -2.69
CA ALA A 43 -9.08 11.59 -3.51
C ALA A 43 -8.14 10.47 -3.00
N GLY A 44 -7.99 9.38 -3.75
CA GLY A 44 -7.00 8.35 -3.46
C GLY A 44 -7.59 6.99 -3.08
N VAL A 45 -6.66 6.06 -2.87
CA VAL A 45 -6.90 4.66 -2.52
C VAL A 45 -6.25 4.39 -1.18
N ASN A 46 -7.06 4.21 -0.14
CA ASN A 46 -6.61 4.29 1.24
C ASN A 46 -6.93 3.00 2.01
N PRO A 47 -5.98 2.06 2.11
CA PRO A 47 -6.10 0.92 3.00
C PRO A 47 -5.97 1.41 4.46
N VAL A 48 -7.08 1.51 5.17
CA VAL A 48 -7.08 1.93 6.58
C VAL A 48 -6.57 0.77 7.42
N ARG A 49 -5.34 0.91 7.93
CA ARG A 49 -4.67 -0.15 8.70
C ARG A 49 -5.19 -0.19 10.14
N GLY A 50 -5.18 -1.39 10.73
CA GLY A 50 -5.84 -1.66 12.02
C GLY A 50 -4.99 -1.32 13.26
N GLN A 51 -3.86 -1.99 13.45
CA GLN A 51 -3.05 -1.81 14.66
C GLN A 51 -2.25 -0.50 14.61
N ASN A 52 -2.05 0.09 15.80
CA ASN A 52 -1.43 1.42 16.00
C ASN A 52 -0.12 1.65 15.23
N ASN A 53 0.71 0.62 15.05
CA ASN A 53 2.02 0.75 14.41
C ASN A 53 2.28 -0.36 13.38
N VAL A 54 1.24 -0.98 12.81
CA VAL A 54 1.46 -1.94 11.71
C VAL A 54 2.09 -1.24 10.49
N GLN A 55 1.83 0.05 10.30
CA GLN A 55 2.55 0.87 9.31
C GLN A 55 4.04 0.96 9.63
N GLY A 56 4.40 1.40 10.85
CA GLY A 56 5.80 1.55 11.23
C GLY A 56 6.57 0.24 11.32
N ALA A 57 5.92 -0.87 11.72
CA ALA A 57 6.55 -2.20 11.69
C ALA A 57 6.96 -2.58 10.25
N CYS A 58 6.08 -2.39 9.27
CA CYS A 58 6.42 -2.59 7.86
C CYS A 58 7.51 -1.63 7.40
N ASP A 59 7.42 -0.34 7.77
CA ASP A 59 8.41 0.68 7.41
C ASP A 59 9.80 0.35 7.95
N MET A 60 9.89 -0.32 9.10
CA MET A 60 11.14 -0.75 9.74
C MET A 60 11.60 -2.15 9.29
N GLY A 61 11.01 -2.71 8.23
CA GLY A 61 11.46 -3.99 7.67
C GLY A 61 11.11 -5.20 8.53
N ALA A 62 10.05 -5.14 9.35
CA ALA A 62 9.49 -6.34 9.99
C ALA A 62 8.70 -7.21 8.98
N LEU A 63 9.33 -7.42 7.82
CA LEU A 63 8.86 -8.18 6.67
C LEU A 63 10.04 -9.05 6.19
N PRO A 64 9.78 -10.28 5.70
CA PRO A 64 10.85 -11.23 5.38
C PRO A 64 11.71 -10.83 4.17
N ASP A 65 11.29 -9.84 3.40
CA ASP A 65 11.86 -9.51 2.08
C ASP A 65 12.43 -8.09 1.97
N THR A 66 12.36 -7.27 3.01
CA THR A 66 12.79 -5.87 2.98
C THR A 66 13.54 -5.43 4.25
N TYR A 67 14.55 -4.58 4.07
CA TYR A 67 15.14 -3.74 5.11
C TYR A 67 14.26 -2.51 5.40
N PRO A 68 14.55 -1.71 6.45
CA PRO A 68 13.86 -0.44 6.71
C PRO A 68 13.79 0.46 5.46
N GLY A 69 12.64 1.12 5.27
CA GLY A 69 12.37 1.98 4.11
C GLY A 69 12.00 1.21 2.85
N TYR A 70 11.42 0.00 2.98
CA TYR A 70 11.00 -0.86 1.86
C TYR A 70 12.12 -1.22 0.87
N GLN A 71 13.34 -1.40 1.39
CA GLN A 71 14.51 -1.71 0.59
C GLN A 71 14.69 -3.21 0.46
N TYR A 72 14.31 -3.79 -0.68
CA TYR A 72 14.31 -5.24 -0.85
C TYR A 72 15.70 -5.87 -0.65
N VAL A 73 15.72 -6.98 0.09
CA VAL A 73 16.94 -7.77 0.39
C VAL A 73 17.53 -8.44 -0.86
N LYS A 74 16.72 -8.63 -1.91
CA LYS A 74 17.18 -9.22 -3.17
C LYS A 74 18.19 -8.35 -3.91
N PHE A 75 18.21 -7.03 -3.65
CA PHE A 75 19.13 -6.11 -4.31
C PHE A 75 20.50 -6.10 -3.61
N PRO A 76 21.61 -6.44 -4.31
CA PRO A 76 22.95 -6.49 -3.71
C PRO A 76 23.39 -5.17 -3.08
N GLU A 77 23.18 -4.04 -3.75
CA GLU A 77 23.52 -2.70 -3.25
C GLU A 77 22.87 -2.38 -1.89
N ASN A 78 21.63 -2.84 -1.65
CA ASN A 78 20.98 -2.67 -0.35
C ASN A 78 21.67 -3.53 0.72
N ARG A 79 21.94 -4.81 0.41
CA ARG A 79 22.64 -5.70 1.34
C ARG A 79 24.02 -5.16 1.70
N GLU A 80 24.77 -4.68 0.72
CA GLU A 80 26.10 -4.11 0.94
C GLU A 80 26.07 -2.85 1.80
N LYS A 81 25.08 -1.97 1.58
CA LYS A 81 24.88 -0.79 2.43
C LYS A 81 24.62 -1.18 3.89
N PHE A 82 23.67 -2.09 4.13
CA PHE A 82 23.29 -2.49 5.49
C PHE A 82 24.32 -3.41 6.18
N ALA A 83 25.09 -4.20 5.43
CA ALA A 83 26.14 -5.04 5.99
C ALA A 83 27.39 -4.26 6.45
N ARG A 84 27.56 -3.00 5.98
CA ARG A 84 28.66 -2.11 6.39
C ARG A 84 28.32 -1.21 7.59
N ALA A 85 27.03 -1.12 7.95
CA ALA A 85 26.54 -0.33 9.08
C ALA A 85 26.71 -1.11 10.39
#